data_AF-A0A496QT32-F1
#
_entry.id   AF-A0A496QT32-F1
#
_cell.length_a   1.000
_cell.length_b   1.000
_cell.length_c   1.000
_cell.angle_alpha   90.00
_cell.angle_beta   90.00
_cell.angle_gamma   90.00
#
_symmetry.space_group_name_H-M   'P 1'
#
loop_
_entity.id
_entity.type
_entity.pdbx_description
1 polymer ?
#
loop_
_entity_poly.entity_id
_entity_poly.type
_entity_poly.pdbx_seq_one_letter_code
_entity_poly.pdbx_strand_id
1 'polypeptide(L)'
;MVNPMGNKFGLVFLAFLSISALFFPSIPECLADSMSIIEKVNTFRSARGLRRLESFNLLETAAEAYALEIAETGLFSHTDVSGKRAAERFKAFGGTSLKVGEVIGVGSSEEAVFQAWVRSDSHREVILAPRWSHIGVGEAEFKGRKMMVALFIDRPFSDMQATVTDDGCLITADMSHPETVEPVLLSGGKYYDPLNISEDRKYFEFFIPFKAPVYFLYLGYRSKGDIVLTDYLTLKIELK
;
A
#
# COMPACT_ATOMS: atom_id res chain seq x y z
N MET A 1 -58.88 -24.38 55.24
CA MET A 1 -58.19 -24.46 56.53
C MET A 1 -56.70 -24.29 56.28
N VAL A 2 -56.11 -23.29 56.95
CA VAL A 2 -54.69 -23.10 57.29
C VAL A 2 -53.67 -22.89 56.14
N ASN A 3 -53.25 -21.62 56.01
CA ASN A 3 -51.87 -21.20 55.71
C ASN A 3 -51.12 -21.04 57.06
N PRO A 4 -49.79 -20.80 57.17
CA PRO A 4 -48.66 -20.98 56.23
C PRO A 4 -47.37 -21.53 56.93
N MET A 5 -46.29 -21.77 56.18
CA MET A 5 -44.86 -21.50 56.53
C MET A 5 -44.09 -21.67 55.21
N GLY A 6 -43.41 -20.69 54.62
CA GLY A 6 -42.51 -19.73 55.21
C GLY A 6 -41.08 -20.20 54.92
N ASN A 7 -40.52 -19.85 53.76
CA ASN A 7 -39.06 -19.73 53.66
C ASN A 7 -38.65 -18.72 52.59
N LYS A 8 -37.91 -17.73 53.07
CA LYS A 8 -37.31 -16.62 52.33
C LYS A 8 -36.06 -17.14 51.63
N PHE A 9 -35.96 -16.98 50.32
CA PHE A 9 -34.66 -16.96 49.64
C PHE A 9 -34.57 -15.72 48.77
N GLY A 10 -33.47 -15.01 48.98
CA GLY A 10 -33.22 -13.66 48.53
C GLY A 10 -33.10 -13.53 47.02
N LEU A 11 -33.54 -12.37 46.57
CA LEU A 11 -33.32 -11.76 45.28
C LEU A 11 -31.80 -11.62 45.02
N VAL A 12 -31.28 -12.17 43.93
CA VAL A 12 -30.00 -11.73 43.35
C VAL A 12 -30.31 -11.18 41.95
N PHE A 13 -30.49 -9.86 41.89
CA PHE A 13 -30.50 -9.12 40.63
C PHE A 13 -29.04 -8.97 40.16
N LEU A 14 -28.63 -9.75 39.18
CA LEU A 14 -27.41 -9.48 38.41
C LEU A 14 -27.77 -8.47 37.32
N ALA A 15 -27.62 -7.19 37.63
CA ALA A 15 -27.61 -6.14 36.62
C ALA A 15 -26.25 -6.16 35.91
N PHE A 16 -26.20 -6.64 34.67
CA PHE A 16 -25.09 -6.38 33.76
C PHE A 16 -25.47 -5.21 32.85
N LEU A 17 -25.03 -4.02 33.23
CA LEU A 17 -25.06 -2.83 32.39
C LEU A 17 -23.72 -2.13 32.54
N SER A 18 -22.80 -2.43 31.63
CA SER A 18 -21.78 -1.47 31.21
C SER A 18 -21.33 -1.85 29.80
N ILE A 19 -22.10 -1.42 28.80
CA ILE A 19 -21.51 -1.16 27.49
C ILE A 19 -20.63 0.06 27.70
N SER A 20 -19.34 -0.18 27.94
CA SER A 20 -18.33 0.87 27.86
C SER A 20 -18.33 1.36 26.41
N ALA A 21 -19.04 2.45 26.15
CA ALA A 21 -18.87 3.19 24.91
C ALA A 21 -17.40 3.59 24.86
N LEU A 22 -16.63 2.95 23.97
CA LEU A 22 -15.30 3.40 23.63
C LEU A 22 -15.45 4.81 23.09
N PHE A 23 -15.17 5.78 23.96
CA PHE A 23 -15.18 7.19 23.63
C PHE A 23 -13.94 7.42 22.75
N PHE A 24 -14.09 7.23 21.44
CA PHE A 24 -13.12 7.72 20.50
C PHE A 24 -13.18 9.24 20.55
N PRO A 25 -12.14 9.95 20.99
CA PRO A 25 -12.15 11.40 20.90
C PRO A 25 -12.31 11.76 19.42
N SER A 26 -13.44 12.38 19.09
CA SER A 26 -13.65 12.99 17.78
C SER A 26 -12.64 14.12 17.65
N ILE A 27 -11.74 14.01 16.67
CA ILE A 27 -10.80 15.09 16.33
C ILE A 27 -11.63 16.35 16.08
N PRO A 28 -11.32 17.50 16.69
CA PRO A 28 -12.03 18.75 16.42
C PRO A 28 -12.05 19.04 14.92
N GLU A 29 -13.21 19.37 14.36
CA GLU A 29 -13.43 19.56 12.91
C GLU A 29 -12.43 20.54 12.29
N CYS A 30 -12.03 21.58 13.03
CA CYS A 30 -11.02 22.57 12.63
C CYS A 30 -9.61 21.97 12.47
N LEU A 31 -9.22 21.00 13.30
CA LEU A 31 -7.95 20.28 13.15
C LEU A 31 -8.00 19.31 11.96
N ALA A 32 -9.15 18.68 11.72
CA ALA A 32 -9.32 17.76 10.59
C ALA A 32 -9.17 18.46 9.23
N ASP A 33 -9.65 19.69 9.10
CA ASP A 33 -9.52 20.48 7.86
C ASP A 33 -8.04 20.85 7.56
N SER A 34 -7.22 20.99 8.61
CA SER A 34 -5.78 21.31 8.49
C SER A 34 -4.86 20.11 8.23
N MET A 35 -5.35 18.87 8.41
CA MET A 35 -4.56 17.67 8.17
C MET A 35 -4.26 17.50 6.69
N SER A 36 -3.09 16.96 6.31
CA SER A 36 -2.88 16.52 4.94
C SER A 36 -3.83 15.35 4.61
N ILE A 37 -4.15 15.18 3.32
CA ILE A 37 -4.92 14.04 2.83
C ILE A 37 -4.32 12.68 3.22
N ILE A 38 -2.98 12.56 3.28
CA ILE A 38 -2.29 11.35 3.74
C ILE A 38 -2.56 11.10 5.23
N GLU A 39 -2.54 12.14 6.06
CA GLU A 39 -2.85 12.01 7.50
C GLU A 39 -4.31 11.61 7.72
N LYS A 40 -5.24 12.15 6.92
CA LYS A 40 -6.66 11.74 6.93
C LYS A 40 -6.80 10.25 6.61
N VAL A 41 -6.14 9.77 5.55
CA VAL A 41 -6.11 8.33 5.18
C VAL A 41 -5.50 7.49 6.30
N ASN A 42 -4.37 7.91 6.88
CA ASN A 42 -3.70 7.17 7.94
C ASN A 42 -4.49 7.12 9.25
N THR A 43 -5.19 8.20 9.60
CA THR A 43 -6.13 8.23 10.73
C THR A 43 -7.27 7.24 10.49
N PHE A 44 -7.85 7.22 9.29
CA PHE A 44 -8.93 6.32 8.92
C PHE A 44 -8.53 4.84 8.94
N ARG A 45 -7.29 4.54 8.51
CA ARG A 45 -6.68 3.20 8.59
C ARG A 45 -6.38 2.79 10.04
N SER A 46 -5.76 3.67 10.82
CA SER A 46 -5.37 3.40 12.21
C SER A 46 -6.60 3.14 13.11
N ALA A 47 -7.69 3.88 12.90
CA ALA A 47 -8.96 3.66 13.60
C ALA A 47 -9.56 2.26 13.35
N ARG A 48 -9.06 1.52 12.35
CA ARG A 48 -9.47 0.15 12.00
C ARG A 48 -8.38 -0.88 12.24
N GLY A 49 -7.34 -0.54 13.01
CA GLY A 49 -6.24 -1.44 13.36
C GLY A 49 -5.30 -1.75 12.19
N LEU A 50 -5.36 -0.97 11.11
CA LEU A 50 -4.43 -1.10 9.99
C LEU A 50 -3.19 -0.24 10.22
N ARG A 51 -2.05 -0.71 9.71
CA ARG A 51 -0.81 0.05 9.74
C ARG A 51 -0.96 1.35 8.94
N ARG A 52 -0.33 2.40 9.48
CA ARG A 52 -0.12 3.66 8.77
C ARG A 52 0.77 3.42 7.55
N LEU A 53 0.51 4.18 6.50
CA LEU A 53 1.25 4.18 5.25
C LEU A 53 2.35 5.24 5.31
N GLU A 54 3.51 4.89 4.79
CA GLU A 54 4.63 5.79 4.62
C GLU A 54 4.49 6.57 3.31
N SER A 55 4.79 7.87 3.34
CA SER A 55 4.81 8.67 2.11
C SER A 55 5.98 8.24 1.22
N PHE A 56 5.74 8.14 -0.08
CA PHE A 56 6.80 7.84 -1.05
C PHE A 56 6.78 8.82 -2.22
N ASN A 57 7.81 9.68 -2.29
CA ASN A 57 7.87 10.79 -3.26
C ASN A 57 7.67 10.34 -4.71
N LEU A 58 8.14 9.14 -5.09
CA LEU A 58 7.96 8.67 -6.46
C LEU A 58 6.48 8.38 -6.80
N LEU A 59 5.70 7.91 -5.82
CA LEU A 59 4.25 7.76 -6.00
C LEU A 59 3.57 9.13 -6.08
N GLU A 60 4.01 10.10 -5.30
CA GLU A 60 3.50 11.47 -5.34
C GLU A 60 3.72 12.09 -6.72
N THR A 61 4.94 12.01 -7.26
CA THR A 61 5.23 12.49 -8.63
C THR A 61 4.37 11.81 -9.69
N ALA A 62 4.21 10.48 -9.61
CA ALA A 62 3.38 9.74 -10.56
C ALA A 62 1.88 10.08 -10.43
N ALA A 63 1.41 10.30 -9.20
CA ALA A 63 0.03 10.68 -8.92
C ALA A 63 -0.27 12.11 -9.39
N GLU A 64 0.65 13.04 -9.17
CA GLU A 64 0.52 14.44 -9.57
C GLU A 64 0.48 14.57 -11.10
N ALA A 65 1.40 13.88 -11.79
CA ALA A 65 1.39 13.83 -13.25
C ALA A 65 0.04 13.33 -13.80
N TYR A 66 -0.56 12.33 -13.15
CA TYR A 66 -1.86 11.83 -13.59
C TYR A 66 -3.02 12.74 -13.21
N ALA A 67 -2.98 13.38 -12.04
CA ALA A 67 -3.96 14.39 -11.65
C ALA A 67 -3.99 15.55 -12.66
N LEU A 68 -2.82 16.00 -13.11
CA LEU A 68 -2.67 17.01 -14.15
C LEU A 68 -3.23 16.53 -15.50
N GLU A 69 -2.92 15.31 -15.93
CA GLU A 69 -3.48 14.76 -17.18
C GLU A 69 -5.02 14.72 -17.14
N ILE A 70 -5.62 14.26 -16.04
CA ILE A 70 -7.08 14.25 -15.93
C ILE A 70 -7.62 15.69 -15.92
N ALA A 71 -6.93 16.62 -15.27
CA ALA A 71 -7.35 18.02 -15.22
C ALA A 71 -7.34 18.67 -16.62
N GLU A 72 -6.30 18.41 -17.42
CA GLU A 72 -6.13 18.94 -18.77
C GLU A 72 -7.12 18.31 -19.77
N THR A 73 -7.29 17.00 -19.70
CA THR A 73 -8.08 16.24 -20.68
C THR A 73 -9.57 16.15 -20.31
N GLY A 74 -9.89 16.29 -19.02
CA GLY A 74 -11.22 16.00 -18.47
C GLY A 74 -11.60 14.52 -18.47
N LEU A 75 -10.66 13.60 -18.73
CA LEU A 75 -10.90 12.16 -18.81
C LEU A 75 -10.84 11.48 -17.43
N PHE A 76 -11.99 11.37 -16.76
CA PHE A 76 -12.10 10.66 -15.48
C PHE A 76 -12.09 9.15 -15.65
N SER A 77 -10.89 8.57 -15.61
CA SER A 77 -10.67 7.14 -15.85
C SER A 77 -9.51 6.64 -14.96
N HIS A 78 -9.42 5.33 -14.76
CA HIS A 78 -8.23 4.67 -14.21
C HIS A 78 -7.21 4.29 -15.30
N THR A 79 -7.62 4.43 -16.55
CA THR A 79 -6.81 4.22 -17.76
C THR A 79 -6.55 5.57 -18.40
N ASP A 80 -5.28 5.90 -18.61
CA ASP A 80 -4.84 7.17 -19.19
C ASP A 80 -5.14 7.27 -20.70
N VAL A 81 -4.89 8.43 -21.30
CA VAL A 81 -5.15 8.64 -22.73
C VAL A 81 -4.34 7.73 -23.66
N SER A 82 -3.24 7.16 -23.16
CA SER A 82 -2.37 6.20 -23.86
C SER A 82 -2.76 4.74 -23.59
N GLY A 83 -3.83 4.49 -22.83
CA GLY A 83 -4.28 3.14 -22.48
C GLY A 83 -3.58 2.51 -21.27
N LYS A 84 -2.72 3.23 -20.55
CA LYS A 84 -1.96 2.69 -19.42
C LYS A 84 -2.74 2.81 -18.11
N ARG A 85 -2.58 1.84 -17.22
CA ARG A 85 -3.13 1.86 -15.85
C ARG A 85 -2.10 2.36 -14.83
N ALA A 86 -2.52 2.55 -13.59
CA ALA A 86 -1.68 3.08 -12.51
C ALA A 86 -0.30 2.42 -12.37
N ALA A 87 -0.20 1.10 -12.47
CA ALA A 87 1.09 0.40 -12.39
C ALA A 87 2.03 0.72 -13.56
N GLU A 88 1.48 0.85 -14.77
CA GLU A 88 2.25 1.22 -15.97
C GLU A 88 2.65 2.70 -15.95
N ARG A 89 1.79 3.58 -15.43
CA ARG A 89 2.15 4.98 -15.18
C ARG A 89 3.26 5.08 -14.15
N PHE A 90 3.13 4.41 -13.01
CA PHE A 90 4.16 4.39 -11.97
C PHE A 90 5.50 3.82 -12.48
N LYS A 91 5.43 2.77 -13.32
CA LYS A 91 6.60 2.23 -14.03
C LYS A 91 7.33 3.25 -14.88
N ALA A 92 6.61 4.14 -15.56
CA ALA A 92 7.23 5.18 -16.40
C ALA A 92 8.07 6.19 -15.60
N PHE A 93 7.76 6.37 -14.30
CA PHE A 93 8.57 7.16 -13.37
C PHE A 93 9.72 6.37 -12.73
N GLY A 94 9.92 5.09 -13.10
CA GLY A 94 10.93 4.23 -12.50
C GLY A 94 10.46 3.51 -11.23
N GLY A 95 9.15 3.53 -10.93
CA GLY A 95 8.57 2.64 -9.93
C GLY A 95 8.80 1.18 -10.30
N THR A 96 8.74 0.27 -9.33
CA THR A 96 9.03 -1.17 -9.52
C THR A 96 7.85 -2.06 -9.20
N SER A 97 6.85 -1.55 -8.48
CA SER A 97 5.73 -2.36 -7.99
C SER A 97 4.87 -2.91 -9.13
N LEU A 98 4.56 -4.20 -9.06
CA LEU A 98 3.65 -4.91 -9.96
C LEU A 98 2.19 -4.58 -9.69
N LYS A 99 1.88 -4.15 -8.46
CA LYS A 99 0.51 -3.82 -8.04
C LYS A 99 0.49 -2.41 -7.47
N VAL A 100 -0.32 -1.56 -8.08
CA VAL A 100 -0.58 -0.20 -7.62
C VAL A 100 -2.08 -0.06 -7.39
N GLY A 101 -2.48 0.22 -6.17
CA GLY A 101 -3.84 0.66 -5.85
C GLY A 101 -4.02 2.13 -6.26
N GLU A 102 -5.21 2.50 -6.71
CA GLU A 102 -5.50 3.87 -7.14
C GLU A 102 -6.90 4.27 -6.68
N VAL A 103 -7.02 5.47 -6.13
CA VAL A 103 -8.29 6.19 -6.01
C VAL A 103 -8.14 7.57 -6.61
N ILE A 104 -9.16 8.02 -7.32
CA ILE A 104 -9.23 9.33 -7.97
C ILE A 104 -10.46 10.08 -7.47
N GLY A 105 -10.41 11.40 -7.37
CA GLY A 105 -11.55 12.16 -6.89
C GLY A 105 -11.47 13.65 -7.19
N VAL A 106 -12.64 14.29 -7.30
CA VAL A 106 -12.76 15.75 -7.44
C VAL A 106 -13.69 16.32 -6.40
N GLY A 107 -13.26 17.37 -5.71
CA GLY A 107 -13.96 17.97 -4.58
C GLY A 107 -13.72 19.47 -4.48
N SER A 108 -14.57 20.17 -3.72
CA SER A 108 -14.37 21.59 -3.42
C SER A 108 -13.20 21.84 -2.46
N SER A 109 -12.77 20.80 -1.73
CA SER A 109 -11.64 20.81 -0.81
C SER A 109 -11.04 19.39 -0.72
N GLU A 110 -9.87 19.25 -0.10
CA GLU A 110 -9.28 17.93 0.19
C GLU A 110 -10.20 17.09 1.09
N GLU A 111 -10.84 17.73 2.09
CA GLU A 111 -11.79 17.06 2.95
C GLU A 111 -12.99 16.53 2.16
N ALA A 112 -13.52 17.31 1.21
CA ALA A 112 -14.61 16.85 0.36
C ALA A 112 -14.21 15.62 -0.50
N VAL A 113 -12.98 15.62 -1.03
CA VAL A 113 -12.44 14.46 -1.78
C VAL A 113 -12.28 13.25 -0.87
N PHE A 114 -11.69 13.43 0.31
CA PHE A 114 -11.51 12.37 1.29
C PHE A 114 -12.83 11.73 1.69
N GLN A 115 -13.84 12.55 2.03
CA GLN A 115 -15.18 12.09 2.38
C GLN A 115 -15.84 11.33 1.23
N ALA A 116 -15.66 11.77 -0.02
CA ALA A 116 -16.14 11.05 -1.19
C ALA A 116 -15.47 9.68 -1.35
N TRP A 117 -14.16 9.59 -1.14
CA TRP A 117 -13.43 8.31 -1.13
C TRP A 117 -13.93 7.37 -0.05
N VAL A 118 -14.03 7.80 1.21
CA VAL A 118 -14.44 6.91 2.29
C VAL A 118 -15.93 6.57 2.28
N ARG A 119 -16.78 7.29 1.53
CA ARG A 119 -18.20 6.93 1.30
C ARG A 119 -18.39 5.92 0.17
N SER A 120 -17.48 5.89 -0.80
CA SER A 120 -17.50 4.89 -1.88
C SER A 120 -16.93 3.55 -1.39
N ASP A 121 -17.70 2.47 -1.52
CA ASP A 121 -17.26 1.13 -1.10
C ASP A 121 -16.00 0.70 -1.84
N SER A 122 -15.92 0.91 -3.16
CA SER A 122 -14.76 0.53 -3.97
C SER A 122 -13.49 1.30 -3.60
N HIS A 123 -13.59 2.62 -3.35
CA HIS A 123 -12.45 3.41 -2.90
C HIS A 123 -12.03 3.03 -1.48
N ARG A 124 -13.01 2.77 -0.59
CA ARG A 124 -12.74 2.35 0.78
C ARG A 124 -12.03 1.00 0.82
N GLU A 125 -12.39 0.06 -0.04
CA GLU A 125 -11.70 -1.23 -0.18
C GLU A 125 -10.23 -1.06 -0.56
N VAL A 126 -9.91 -0.16 -1.49
CA VAL A 126 -8.53 0.15 -1.85
C VAL A 126 -7.81 0.78 -0.65
N ILE A 127 -8.38 1.82 -0.03
CA ILE A 127 -7.76 2.55 1.10
C ILE A 127 -7.51 1.64 2.30
N LEU A 128 -8.41 0.70 2.57
CA LEU A 128 -8.33 -0.22 3.71
C LEU A 128 -7.64 -1.55 3.40
N ALA A 129 -7.08 -1.74 2.19
CA ALA A 129 -6.38 -2.98 1.90
C ALA A 129 -5.14 -3.11 2.84
N PRO A 130 -5.00 -4.23 3.58
CA PRO A 130 -3.91 -4.37 4.56
C PRO A 130 -2.51 -4.47 3.94
N ARG A 131 -2.44 -4.86 2.66
CA ARG A 131 -1.19 -5.09 1.94
C ARG A 131 -0.37 -3.82 1.67
N TRP A 132 -0.99 -2.64 1.70
CA TRP A 132 -0.28 -1.41 1.39
C TRP A 132 0.65 -1.03 2.53
N SER A 133 1.86 -0.61 2.16
CA SER A 133 2.85 -0.03 3.06
C SER A 133 3.14 1.43 2.75
N HIS A 134 2.94 1.86 1.50
CA HIS A 134 3.26 3.22 1.07
C HIS A 134 2.11 3.88 0.31
N ILE A 135 2.09 5.22 0.35
CA ILE A 135 1.14 6.08 -0.34
C ILE A 135 1.85 7.28 -0.98
N GLY A 136 1.36 7.73 -2.13
CA GLY A 136 1.66 9.06 -2.67
C GLY A 136 0.38 9.69 -3.17
N VAL A 137 0.22 10.99 -2.99
CA VAL A 137 -0.98 11.72 -3.37
C VAL A 137 -0.58 12.93 -4.18
N GLY A 138 -1.13 13.06 -5.37
CA GLY A 138 -0.94 14.22 -6.23
C GLY A 138 -2.26 14.99 -6.39
N GLU A 139 -2.14 16.29 -6.63
CA GLU A 139 -3.30 17.16 -6.85
C GLU A 139 -3.15 18.07 -8.06
N ALA A 140 -4.27 18.46 -8.64
CA ALA A 140 -4.37 19.44 -9.72
C ALA A 140 -5.64 20.29 -9.56
N GLU A 141 -5.64 21.48 -10.17
CA GLU A 141 -6.83 22.32 -10.29
C GLU A 141 -7.71 21.80 -11.44
N PHE A 142 -8.99 21.61 -11.19
CA PHE A 142 -9.97 21.23 -12.21
C PHE A 142 -11.28 22.01 -12.08
N LYS A 143 -11.44 23.07 -12.89
CA LYS A 143 -12.66 23.89 -12.98
C LYS A 143 -13.08 24.51 -11.63
N GLY A 144 -12.15 25.11 -10.92
CA GLY A 144 -12.27 25.69 -9.58
C GLY A 144 -12.33 24.66 -8.45
N ARG A 145 -11.94 23.39 -8.71
CA ARG A 145 -12.02 22.28 -7.74
C ARG A 145 -10.67 21.57 -7.62
N LYS A 146 -10.48 20.82 -6.54
CA LYS A 146 -9.31 19.95 -6.37
C LYS A 146 -9.57 18.60 -7.04
N MET A 147 -8.76 18.27 -8.04
CA MET A 147 -8.55 16.90 -8.55
C MET A 147 -7.45 16.26 -7.72
N MET A 148 -7.67 15.05 -7.23
CA MET A 148 -6.65 14.31 -6.49
C MET A 148 -6.58 12.87 -6.97
N VAL A 149 -5.36 12.36 -7.01
CA VAL A 149 -5.04 10.95 -7.28
C VAL A 149 -4.23 10.45 -6.09
N ALA A 150 -4.62 9.33 -5.49
CA ALA A 150 -3.82 8.65 -4.48
C ALA A 150 -3.42 7.27 -4.97
N LEU A 151 -2.11 6.99 -4.94
CA LEU A 151 -1.54 5.71 -5.34
C LEU A 151 -1.01 4.96 -4.11
N PHE A 152 -1.17 3.64 -4.12
CA PHE A 152 -0.81 2.76 -3.00
C PHE A 152 0.04 1.59 -3.50
N ILE A 153 1.10 1.25 -2.78
CA ILE A 153 1.93 0.07 -3.10
C ILE A 153 2.26 -0.74 -1.85
N ASP A 154 2.59 -2.00 -2.07
CA ASP A 154 3.44 -2.77 -1.16
C ASP A 154 4.89 -2.63 -1.62
N ARG A 155 5.77 -2.14 -0.76
CA ARG A 155 7.22 -1.99 -1.02
C ARG A 155 7.98 -2.75 0.06
N PRO A 156 8.11 -4.08 -0.07
CA PRO A 156 8.92 -4.89 0.84
C PRO A 156 10.43 -4.72 0.60
N PHE A 157 10.81 -4.20 -0.57
CA PHE A 157 12.20 -4.06 -1.00
C PHE A 157 12.55 -2.61 -1.38
N SER A 158 13.77 -2.20 -1.06
CA SER A 158 14.38 -0.93 -1.49
C SER A 158 15.78 -1.17 -2.04
N ASP A 159 16.37 -0.13 -2.63
CA ASP A 159 17.77 -0.12 -3.08
C ASP A 159 18.15 -1.29 -3.99
N MET A 160 17.17 -1.75 -4.78
CA MET A 160 17.29 -2.89 -5.69
C MET A 160 18.29 -2.59 -6.80
N GLN A 161 19.29 -3.45 -6.94
CA GLN A 161 20.30 -3.39 -7.98
C GLN A 161 20.41 -4.73 -8.68
N ALA A 162 20.64 -4.70 -9.98
CA ALA A 162 20.94 -5.87 -10.77
C ALA A 162 22.18 -5.58 -11.61
N THR A 163 23.28 -6.22 -11.24
CA THR A 163 24.62 -6.00 -11.78
C THR A 163 25.04 -7.20 -12.59
N VAL A 164 25.50 -6.94 -13.82
CA VAL A 164 26.04 -7.98 -14.69
C VAL A 164 27.50 -8.27 -14.30
N THR A 165 27.83 -9.55 -14.13
CA THR A 165 29.19 -10.06 -13.90
C THR A 165 29.68 -10.85 -15.12
N ASP A 166 30.91 -11.36 -15.09
CA ASP A 166 31.47 -12.14 -16.20
C ASP A 166 30.72 -13.47 -16.44
N ASP A 167 30.10 -13.99 -15.40
CA ASP A 167 29.55 -15.35 -15.28
C ASP A 167 28.06 -15.37 -14.92
N GLY A 168 27.44 -14.21 -14.69
CA GLY A 168 26.01 -14.11 -14.41
C GLY A 168 25.52 -12.71 -14.08
N CYS A 169 24.45 -12.67 -13.30
CA CYS A 169 23.87 -11.44 -12.77
C CYS A 169 23.71 -11.56 -11.26
N LEU A 170 24.28 -10.60 -10.53
CA LEU A 170 24.10 -10.41 -9.10
C LEU A 170 22.94 -9.44 -8.87
N ILE A 171 21.95 -9.85 -8.09
CA ILE A 171 20.82 -9.02 -7.69
C ILE A 171 20.94 -8.76 -6.19
N THR A 172 20.87 -7.51 -5.78
CA THR A 172 20.93 -7.10 -4.38
C THR A 172 19.76 -6.18 -4.06
N ALA A 173 19.27 -6.23 -2.83
CA ALA A 173 18.25 -5.29 -2.35
C ALA A 173 18.19 -5.27 -0.83
N ASP A 174 17.63 -4.18 -0.31
CA ASP A 174 17.31 -4.02 1.10
C ASP A 174 15.87 -4.46 1.39
N MET A 175 15.62 -4.99 2.59
CA MET A 175 14.31 -5.42 3.09
C MET A 175 13.74 -4.40 4.07
N SER A 176 12.58 -3.85 3.76
CA SER A 176 11.90 -2.87 4.61
C SER A 176 11.17 -3.51 5.81
N HIS A 177 10.92 -4.83 5.77
CA HIS A 177 10.19 -5.57 6.82
C HIS A 177 10.82 -6.96 7.10
N PRO A 178 11.99 -7.01 7.75
CA PRO A 178 12.87 -8.20 7.81
C PRO A 178 12.31 -9.40 8.60
N GLU A 179 11.32 -9.16 9.45
CA GLU A 179 10.85 -10.10 10.48
C GLU A 179 9.97 -11.25 9.93
N THR A 180 9.42 -11.14 8.71
CA THR A 180 8.35 -12.06 8.23
C THR A 180 8.44 -12.49 6.78
N VAL A 181 9.52 -12.10 6.07
CA VAL A 181 9.66 -12.33 4.63
C VAL A 181 10.92 -13.11 4.31
N GLU A 182 10.76 -14.14 3.49
CA GLU A 182 11.88 -14.82 2.82
C GLU A 182 11.88 -14.39 1.37
N PRO A 183 12.90 -13.63 0.92
CA PRO A 183 12.91 -13.11 -0.45
C PRO A 183 12.99 -14.25 -1.44
N VAL A 184 12.35 -14.06 -2.59
CA VAL A 184 12.40 -14.99 -3.72
C VAL A 184 12.56 -14.19 -5.01
N LEU A 185 13.38 -14.70 -5.91
CA LEU A 185 13.55 -14.14 -7.25
C LEU A 185 12.94 -15.09 -8.27
N LEU A 186 12.11 -14.57 -9.16
CA LEU A 186 11.61 -15.29 -10.32
C LEU A 186 12.29 -14.75 -11.58
N SER A 187 12.97 -15.62 -12.31
CA SER A 187 13.55 -15.30 -13.61
C SER A 187 13.50 -16.51 -14.55
N GLY A 188 13.16 -16.26 -15.81
CA GLY A 188 13.15 -17.31 -16.84
C GLY A 188 12.24 -18.49 -16.53
N GLY A 189 11.16 -18.26 -15.77
CA GLY A 189 10.23 -19.31 -15.32
C GLY A 189 10.74 -20.17 -14.15
N LYS A 190 11.88 -19.79 -13.54
CA LYS A 190 12.46 -20.48 -12.38
C LYS A 190 12.50 -19.55 -11.17
N TYR A 191 12.18 -20.13 -10.00
CA TYR A 191 12.40 -19.47 -8.72
C TYR A 191 13.82 -19.75 -8.23
N TYR A 192 14.43 -18.72 -7.66
CA TYR A 192 15.74 -18.76 -7.05
C TYR A 192 15.59 -18.39 -5.58
N ASP A 193 16.35 -19.08 -4.74
CA ASP A 193 16.54 -18.73 -3.33
C ASP A 193 17.74 -17.80 -3.17
N PRO A 194 17.74 -16.95 -2.13
CA PRO A 194 18.83 -16.01 -1.92
C PRO A 194 20.13 -16.77 -1.71
N LEU A 195 21.18 -16.32 -2.40
CA LEU A 195 22.55 -16.77 -2.18
C LEU A 195 23.03 -16.40 -0.78
N ASN A 196 22.67 -15.20 -0.34
CA ASN A 196 23.02 -14.67 0.96
C ASN A 196 21.87 -13.83 1.52
N ILE A 197 21.70 -13.85 2.84
CA ILE A 197 20.87 -12.92 3.60
C ILE A 197 21.74 -12.43 4.75
N SER A 198 21.83 -11.11 4.96
CA SER A 198 22.58 -10.54 6.07
C SER A 198 22.05 -11.03 7.42
N GLU A 199 22.91 -11.06 8.45
CA GLU A 199 22.52 -11.53 9.79
C GLU A 199 21.35 -10.72 10.39
N ASP A 200 21.31 -9.41 10.11
CA ASP A 200 20.22 -8.52 10.52
C ASP A 200 18.97 -8.62 9.62
N ARG A 201 19.03 -9.49 8.60
CA ARG A 201 18.00 -9.72 7.58
C ARG A 201 17.54 -8.45 6.87
N LYS A 202 18.36 -7.41 6.80
CA LYS A 202 18.03 -6.19 6.06
C LYS A 202 18.49 -6.20 4.63
N TYR A 203 19.33 -7.16 4.23
CA TYR A 203 19.93 -7.20 2.91
C TYR A 203 19.95 -8.64 2.39
N PHE A 204 19.79 -8.83 1.09
CA PHE A 204 19.95 -10.14 0.45
C PHE A 204 20.58 -10.04 -0.92
N GLU A 205 21.10 -11.18 -1.36
CA GLU A 205 21.75 -11.35 -2.65
C GLU A 205 21.17 -12.57 -3.38
N PHE A 206 20.94 -12.44 -4.67
CA PHE A 206 20.70 -13.55 -5.59
C PHE A 206 21.76 -13.55 -6.67
N PHE A 207 22.09 -14.74 -7.18
CA PHE A 207 22.96 -14.87 -8.34
C PHE A 207 22.29 -15.75 -9.40
N ILE A 208 22.15 -15.24 -10.63
CA ILE A 208 21.68 -15.99 -11.78
C ILE A 208 22.85 -16.20 -12.74
N PRO A 209 23.34 -17.44 -12.94
CA PRO A 209 24.42 -17.70 -13.89
C PRO A 209 23.93 -17.49 -15.34
N PHE A 210 24.79 -17.02 -16.25
CA PHE A 210 24.40 -16.78 -17.65
C PHE A 210 24.00 -18.03 -18.45
N LYS A 211 24.41 -19.21 -17.97
CA LYS A 211 23.93 -20.48 -18.52
C LYS A 211 22.42 -20.69 -18.25
N ALA A 212 21.83 -19.91 -17.34
CA ALA A 212 20.40 -19.85 -17.11
C ALA A 212 19.76 -18.73 -17.95
N PRO A 213 18.55 -18.94 -18.47
CA PRO A 213 17.84 -17.91 -19.20
C PRO A 213 17.44 -16.75 -18.29
N VAL A 214 17.86 -15.53 -18.63
CA VAL A 214 17.42 -14.29 -17.98
C VAL A 214 16.52 -13.53 -18.96
N TYR A 215 15.20 -13.65 -18.79
CA TYR A 215 14.21 -12.94 -19.63
C TYR A 215 13.54 -11.77 -18.91
N PHE A 216 13.38 -11.89 -17.59
CA PHE A 216 12.75 -10.93 -16.71
C PHE A 216 13.24 -11.19 -15.29
N LEU A 217 13.15 -10.20 -14.42
CA LEU A 217 13.48 -10.31 -13.02
C LEU A 217 12.27 -9.83 -12.21
N TYR A 218 11.68 -10.71 -11.41
CA TYR A 218 10.66 -10.35 -10.45
C TYR A 218 11.11 -10.70 -9.04
N LEU A 219 11.14 -9.71 -8.15
CA LEU A 219 11.32 -9.94 -6.73
C LEU A 219 9.96 -10.11 -6.05
N GLY A 220 9.98 -10.95 -5.03
CA GLY A 220 8.85 -11.23 -4.17
C GLY A 220 9.31 -11.83 -2.87
N TYR A 221 8.35 -12.28 -2.07
CA TYR A 221 8.62 -13.00 -0.84
C TYR A 221 7.71 -14.20 -0.67
N ARG A 222 8.16 -15.16 0.14
CA ARG A 222 7.32 -16.24 0.64
C ARG A 222 6.59 -15.78 1.90
N SER A 223 5.29 -16.04 1.96
CA SER A 223 4.46 -15.81 3.14
C SER A 223 3.43 -16.92 3.27
N LYS A 224 3.44 -17.63 4.41
CA LYS A 224 2.48 -18.71 4.72
C LYS A 224 2.35 -19.80 3.65
N GLY A 225 3.45 -20.10 2.95
CA GLY A 225 3.50 -21.10 1.88
C GLY A 225 3.18 -20.57 0.49
N ASP A 226 2.73 -19.31 0.37
CA ASP A 226 2.49 -18.65 -0.92
C ASP A 226 3.68 -17.79 -1.33
N ILE A 227 3.90 -17.67 -2.64
CA ILE A 227 4.83 -16.71 -3.22
C ILE A 227 4.06 -15.46 -3.65
N VAL A 228 4.47 -14.31 -3.13
CA VAL A 228 3.93 -13.00 -3.49
C VAL A 228 5.00 -12.23 -4.25
N LEU A 229 4.83 -12.11 -5.57
CA LEU A 229 5.68 -11.22 -6.39
C LEU A 229 5.19 -9.78 -6.22
N THR A 230 6.13 -8.88 -5.95
CA THR A 230 5.83 -7.47 -5.67
C THR A 230 6.48 -6.52 -6.64
N ASP A 231 7.67 -6.84 -7.12
CA ASP A 231 8.49 -5.90 -7.89
C ASP A 231 9.05 -6.54 -9.15
N TYR A 232 9.21 -5.75 -10.22
CA TYR A 232 10.11 -6.11 -11.31
C TYR A 232 11.40 -5.32 -11.20
N LEU A 233 12.48 -5.91 -11.70
CA LEU A 233 13.78 -5.26 -11.78
C LEU A 233 14.15 -5.11 -13.24
N THR A 234 14.63 -3.92 -13.57
CA THR A 234 15.23 -3.65 -14.86
C THR A 234 16.72 -3.89 -14.74
N LEU A 235 17.26 -4.79 -15.57
CA LEU A 235 18.70 -4.92 -15.75
C LEU A 235 19.24 -3.61 -16.31
N LYS A 236 20.04 -2.88 -15.52
CA LYS A 236 20.87 -1.83 -16.08
C LYS A 236 22.11 -2.49 -16.67
N ILE A 237 22.03 -2.83 -17.95
CA ILE A 237 23.20 -3.25 -18.71
C ILE A 237 23.97 -1.97 -19.03
N GLU A 238 24.95 -1.62 -18.20
CA GLU A 238 25.97 -0.67 -18.60
C GLU A 238 26.84 -1.38 -19.65
N LEU A 239 26.55 -1.11 -20.93
CA LEU A 239 27.47 -1.47 -22.01
C LEU A 239 28.74 -0.64 -21.79
N LYS A 240 29.82 -1.29 -21.36
CA LYS A 240 31.17 -0.72 -21.40
C LYS A 240 31.66 -0.58 -22.83
#